data_AF-A0A0V0IGH4-F1
#
_entry.id   AF-A0A0V0IGH4-F1
#
_cell.length_a   1.000
_cell.length_b   1.000
_cell.length_c   1.000
_cell.angle_alpha   90.00
_cell.angle_beta   90.00
_cell.angle_gamma   90.00
#
_symmetry.space_group_name_H-M   'P 1'
#
loop_
_entity.id
_entity.type
_entity.pdbx_description
1 polymer ?
#
loop_
_entity_poly.entity_id
_entity_poly.type
_entity_poly.pdbx_seq_one_letter_code
_entity_poly.pdbx_strand_id
1 'polypeptide(L)'
;MDLLDCLDATWSGAVVYVDDDRTKNLDRPYGRVNRKQLKSKMMQKCILNGVKFHQAKVIKVIHEEAKSMLICSDGVTIQATVVLDATGFSRCLVQYDKPYNPGYQVAYGILAEVEEHPFDTSKMLFMDWRDSHLNNNMELKERNRKAPTFLYAMPFSSNRIFLEETSLVARPGLRMDDIQERMVARLSHLGIKVKSIEEDEHCVIPMGGPLPVIPQRVVGIGGTAGMVHPSTGYMVARTLAAAPVVANAIIQYLGSDKDHLGNELSASVWKDLWPIERRRQREFFCFGMDILLKLDLSATRRFFDAFFDLEPHYWHGFLSSRLLLPELMFFGLSLFSHASNTSRLEIMTKGTVPLVTMINNLLKDTE
;
A
#
# COMPACT_ATOMS: atom_id res chain seq x y z
N MET A 1 -12.51 -14.89 -8.42
CA MET A 1 -11.78 -14.75 -9.69
C MET A 1 -10.57 -15.65 -9.62
N ASP A 2 -10.40 -16.59 -10.55
CA ASP A 2 -9.15 -17.33 -10.68
C ASP A 2 -8.08 -16.42 -11.30
N LEU A 3 -7.03 -16.14 -10.52
CA LEU A 3 -5.93 -15.22 -10.84
C LEU A 3 -4.56 -15.87 -10.59
N LEU A 4 -4.50 -17.17 -10.31
CA LEU A 4 -3.23 -17.85 -10.03
C LEU A 4 -2.31 -17.85 -11.26
N ASP A 5 -2.90 -17.89 -12.45
CA ASP A 5 -2.21 -17.76 -13.73
C ASP A 5 -1.59 -16.37 -13.95
N CYS A 6 -1.95 -15.35 -13.17
CA CYS A 6 -1.35 -14.02 -13.22
C CYS A 6 -0.09 -13.88 -12.35
N LEU A 7 0.35 -14.95 -11.68
CA LEU A 7 1.62 -14.96 -10.96
C LEU A 7 2.74 -15.40 -11.90
N ASP A 8 3.82 -14.61 -11.99
CA ASP A 8 4.98 -14.96 -12.81
C ASP A 8 6.12 -15.62 -12.02
N ALA A 9 6.09 -15.50 -10.69
CA ALA A 9 6.96 -16.25 -9.79
C ALA A 9 6.31 -16.44 -8.42
N THR A 10 6.67 -17.54 -7.77
CA THR A 10 6.28 -17.85 -6.40
C THR A 10 7.48 -18.37 -5.61
N TRP A 11 7.48 -18.07 -4.32
CA TRP A 11 8.47 -18.54 -3.34
C TRP A 11 7.72 -19.20 -2.20
N SER A 12 8.28 -20.28 -1.65
CA SER A 12 7.62 -21.08 -0.62
C SER A 12 7.55 -20.35 0.72
N GLY A 13 8.48 -19.41 0.96
CA GLY A 13 8.55 -18.62 2.17
C GLY A 13 9.19 -17.25 1.95
N ALA A 14 9.25 -16.48 3.03
CA ALA A 14 9.87 -15.17 3.06
C ALA A 14 10.93 -15.08 4.18
N VAL A 15 11.94 -14.25 4.00
CA VAL A 15 13.01 -14.01 4.98
C VAL A 15 13.04 -12.54 5.36
N VAL A 16 13.31 -12.25 6.63
CA VAL A 16 13.58 -10.90 7.13
C VAL A 16 14.93 -10.89 7.83
N TYR A 17 15.86 -10.04 7.37
CA TYR A 17 17.08 -9.71 8.10
C TYR A 17 16.80 -8.46 8.93
N VAL A 18 16.69 -8.65 10.24
CA VAL A 18 16.49 -7.55 11.20
C VAL A 18 17.80 -6.77 11.36
N ASP A 19 18.90 -7.49 11.54
CA ASP A 19 20.27 -6.96 11.57
C ASP A 19 21.24 -8.06 11.12
N ASP A 20 22.55 -7.83 11.29
CA ASP A 20 23.58 -8.78 10.84
C ASP A 20 23.55 -10.09 11.65
N ASP A 21 22.96 -10.10 12.85
CA ASP A 21 22.94 -11.25 13.76
C ASP A 21 21.56 -11.94 13.82
N ARG A 22 20.49 -11.26 13.38
CA ARG A 22 19.12 -11.72 13.55
C ARG A 22 18.37 -11.85 12.24
N THR A 23 17.96 -13.09 11.97
CA THR A 23 17.15 -13.47 10.81
C THR A 23 15.83 -14.09 11.25
N LYS A 24 14.72 -13.71 10.63
CA LYS A 24 13.40 -14.35 10.78
C LYS A 24 13.06 -15.10 9.49
N ASN A 25 12.69 -16.37 9.61
CA ASN A 25 12.12 -17.14 8.51
C ASN A 25 10.60 -17.15 8.67
N LEU A 26 9.89 -16.62 7.67
CA LEU A 26 8.45 -16.56 7.64
C LEU A 26 7.93 -17.71 6.79
N ASP A 27 7.18 -18.62 7.41
CA ASP A 27 6.46 -19.70 6.73
C ASP A 27 5.20 -19.15 6.04
N ARG A 28 5.43 -18.26 5.07
CA ARG A 28 4.41 -17.60 4.28
C ARG A 28 4.84 -17.55 2.82
N PRO A 29 4.16 -18.26 1.92
CA PRO A 29 4.42 -18.16 0.50
C PRO A 29 4.24 -16.73 -0.01
N TYR A 30 5.10 -16.35 -0.95
CA TYR A 30 5.04 -15.05 -1.62
C TYR A 30 4.89 -15.26 -3.12
N GLY A 31 4.14 -14.39 -3.79
CA GLY A 31 3.92 -14.45 -5.23
C GLY A 31 4.06 -13.08 -5.85
N ARG A 32 4.87 -12.97 -6.92
CA ARG A 32 4.94 -11.76 -7.73
C ARG A 32 3.82 -11.81 -8.77
N VAL A 33 3.12 -10.69 -8.90
CA VAL A 33 2.00 -10.56 -9.83
C VAL A 33 2.51 -9.96 -11.14
N ASN A 34 2.28 -10.66 -12.24
CA ASN A 34 2.49 -10.12 -13.57
C ASN A 34 1.43 -9.04 -13.85
N ARG A 35 1.82 -7.78 -13.67
CA ARG A 35 0.93 -6.62 -13.79
C ARG A 35 0.27 -6.52 -15.18
N LYS A 36 1.02 -6.84 -16.24
CA LYS A 36 0.54 -6.79 -17.63
C LYS A 36 -0.50 -7.87 -17.89
N GLN A 37 -0.25 -9.10 -17.42
CA GLN A 37 -1.19 -10.21 -17.56
C GLN A 37 -2.45 -9.99 -16.72
N LEU A 38 -2.30 -9.57 -15.47
CA LEU A 38 -3.45 -9.22 -14.62
C LEU A 38 -4.33 -8.17 -15.29
N LYS A 39 -3.73 -7.06 -15.76
CA LYS A 39 -4.47 -5.99 -16.46
C LYS A 39 -5.17 -6.53 -17.72
N SER A 40 -4.45 -7.29 -18.54
CA SER A 40 -5.00 -7.84 -19.78
C SER A 40 -6.17 -8.78 -19.52
N LYS A 41 -6.05 -9.68 -18.53
CA LYS A 41 -7.11 -10.60 -18.13
C LYS A 41 -8.34 -9.85 -17.61
N MET A 42 -8.15 -8.80 -16.81
CA MET A 42 -9.25 -7.97 -16.32
C MET A 42 -9.95 -7.22 -17.47
N MET A 43 -9.18 -6.63 -18.39
CA MET A 43 -9.74 -5.94 -19.56
C MET A 43 -10.51 -6.90 -20.47
N GLN A 44 -9.97 -8.09 -20.75
CA GLN A 44 -10.67 -9.11 -21.53
C GLN A 44 -11.99 -9.52 -20.89
N LYS A 45 -12.01 -9.73 -19.56
CA LYS A 45 -13.27 -10.01 -18.85
C LYS A 45 -14.27 -8.88 -18.95
N CYS A 46 -13.83 -7.62 -18.85
CA CYS A 46 -14.69 -6.47 -19.08
C CYS A 46 -15.29 -6.50 -20.50
N ILE A 47 -14.49 -6.72 -21.54
CA ILE A 47 -14.94 -6.79 -22.93
C ILE A 47 -15.97 -7.92 -23.11
N LEU A 48 -15.69 -9.12 -22.60
CA LEU A 48 -16.58 -10.28 -22.69
C LEU A 48 -17.93 -10.04 -21.99
N ASN A 49 -17.98 -9.14 -21.02
CA ASN A 49 -19.21 -8.74 -20.31
C ASN A 49 -19.79 -7.41 -20.84
N GLY A 50 -19.40 -6.98 -22.04
CA GLY A 50 -20.01 -5.84 -22.74
C GLY A 50 -19.54 -4.46 -22.29
N VAL A 51 -18.47 -4.35 -21.50
CA VAL A 51 -17.88 -3.05 -21.13
C VAL A 51 -17.31 -2.38 -22.38
N LYS A 52 -17.73 -1.14 -22.63
CA LYS A 52 -17.20 -0.30 -23.71
C LYS A 52 -16.05 0.54 -23.18
N PHE A 53 -14.94 0.55 -23.92
CA PHE A 53 -13.78 1.39 -23.61
C PHE A 53 -13.77 2.62 -24.51
N HIS A 54 -13.53 3.78 -23.93
CA HIS A 54 -13.34 5.04 -24.63
C HIS A 54 -12.02 5.66 -24.18
N GLN A 55 -11.10 5.87 -25.11
CA GLN A 55 -9.75 6.35 -24.83
C GLN A 55 -9.70 7.88 -24.88
N ALA A 56 -10.11 8.52 -23.79
CA ALA A 56 -9.98 9.96 -23.61
C ALA A 56 -9.76 10.30 -22.13
N LYS A 57 -9.21 11.48 -21.84
CA LYS A 57 -9.10 11.98 -20.48
C LYS A 57 -10.42 12.66 -20.10
N VAL A 58 -11.04 12.24 -18.99
CA VAL A 58 -12.16 12.99 -18.40
C VAL A 58 -11.60 14.29 -17.80
N ILE A 59 -12.09 15.44 -18.28
CA ILE A 59 -11.63 16.76 -17.83
C ILE A 59 -12.55 17.37 -16.77
N LYS A 60 -13.84 17.02 -16.80
CA LYS A 60 -14.84 17.57 -15.90
C LYS A 60 -16.01 16.60 -15.75
N VAL A 61 -16.62 16.60 -14.57
CA VAL A 61 -17.91 15.95 -14.32
C VAL A 61 -18.89 17.02 -13.86
N ILE A 62 -20.08 17.02 -14.45
CA ILE A 62 -21.20 17.89 -14.08
C ILE A 62 -22.32 16.98 -13.58
N HIS A 63 -22.91 17.33 -12.44
CA HIS A 63 -23.97 16.54 -11.83
C HIS A 63 -25.32 17.21 -12.04
N GLU A 64 -26.28 16.40 -12.47
CA GLU A 64 -27.71 16.67 -12.41
C GLU A 64 -28.33 15.79 -11.30
N GLU A 65 -29.63 15.95 -11.08
CA GLU A 65 -30.38 15.27 -10.02
C GLU A 65 -30.26 13.73 -10.11
N ALA A 66 -30.54 13.16 -11.28
CA ALA A 66 -30.43 11.71 -11.52
C ALA A 66 -29.09 11.29 -12.15
N LYS A 67 -28.51 12.13 -13.02
CA LYS A 67 -27.40 11.74 -13.90
C LYS A 67 -26.17 12.62 -13.72
N SER A 68 -25.06 12.19 -14.30
CA SER A 68 -23.83 12.95 -14.42
C SER A 68 -23.40 13.00 -15.89
N MET A 69 -22.82 14.12 -16.30
CA MET A 69 -22.18 14.30 -17.61
C MET A 69 -20.67 14.37 -17.43
N LEU A 70 -19.95 13.45 -18.05
CA LEU A 70 -18.50 13.46 -18.14
C LEU A 70 -18.09 14.15 -19.45
N ILE A 71 -17.31 15.21 -19.35
CA ILE A 71 -16.73 15.90 -20.50
C ILE A 71 -15.33 15.34 -20.70
N CYS A 72 -15.05 14.84 -21.90
CA CYS A 72 -13.77 14.25 -22.27
C CYS A 72 -12.90 15.24 -23.06
N SER A 73 -11.58 15.02 -23.06
CA SER A 73 -10.59 15.88 -23.71
C SER A 73 -10.72 15.95 -25.23
N ASP A 74 -11.40 14.99 -25.85
CA ASP A 74 -11.69 14.93 -27.28
C ASP A 74 -13.03 15.59 -27.66
N GLY A 75 -13.70 16.23 -26.69
CA GLY A 75 -14.99 16.89 -26.88
C GLY A 75 -16.20 15.96 -26.70
N VAL A 76 -16.00 14.65 -26.55
CA VAL A 76 -17.10 13.71 -26.31
C VAL A 76 -17.69 13.93 -24.91
N THR A 77 -19.02 13.91 -24.83
CA THR A 77 -19.73 13.94 -23.55
C THR A 77 -20.43 12.60 -23.32
N ILE A 78 -20.19 12.01 -22.15
CA ILE A 78 -20.76 10.72 -21.75
C ILE A 78 -21.73 10.96 -20.60
N GLN A 79 -22.97 10.47 -20.73
CA GLN A 79 -23.93 10.46 -19.63
C GLN A 79 -23.80 9.19 -18.80
N ALA A 80 -23.84 9.30 -17.48
CA ALA A 80 -23.79 8.17 -16.57
C ALA A 80 -24.68 8.41 -15.33
N THR A 81 -25.32 7.36 -14.83
CA THR A 81 -26.08 7.43 -13.56
C THR A 81 -25.14 7.51 -12.35
N VAL A 82 -24.01 6.79 -12.43
CA VAL A 82 -22.95 6.76 -11.43
C VAL A 82 -21.59 6.93 -12.10
N VAL A 83 -20.69 7.68 -11.46
CA VAL A 83 -19.31 7.88 -11.92
C VAL A 83 -18.37 7.26 -10.90
N LEU A 84 -17.55 6.31 -11.36
CA LEU A 84 -16.47 5.74 -10.57
C LEU A 84 -15.13 6.39 -10.95
N ASP A 85 -14.47 7.06 -10.01
CA ASP A 85 -13.10 7.55 -10.18
C ASP A 85 -12.11 6.46 -9.76
N ALA A 86 -11.45 5.85 -10.75
CA ALA A 86 -10.39 4.85 -10.56
C ALA A 86 -9.00 5.39 -10.95
N THR A 87 -8.79 6.72 -10.94
CA THR A 87 -7.58 7.39 -11.46
C THR A 87 -6.34 7.30 -10.56
N GLY A 88 -6.34 6.40 -9.56
CA GLY A 88 -5.23 6.22 -8.63
C GLY A 88 -4.98 7.46 -7.78
N PHE A 89 -3.77 8.01 -7.81
CA PHE A 89 -3.37 9.16 -6.98
C PHE A 89 -3.63 10.53 -7.63
N SER A 90 -4.32 10.56 -8.77
CA SER A 90 -4.54 11.79 -9.53
C SER A 90 -5.45 12.80 -8.81
N ARG A 91 -6.32 12.33 -7.90
CA ARG A 91 -7.22 13.16 -7.06
C ARG A 91 -7.98 14.22 -7.87
N CYS A 92 -8.47 13.82 -9.04
CA CYS A 92 -8.93 14.76 -10.06
C CYS A 92 -10.45 14.90 -10.15
N LEU A 93 -11.23 13.88 -9.77
CA LEU A 93 -12.69 13.91 -9.83
C LEU A 93 -13.36 13.91 -8.46
N VAL A 94 -12.79 13.18 -7.49
CA VAL A 94 -13.28 13.21 -6.10
C VAL A 94 -12.77 14.42 -5.33
N GLN A 95 -13.61 14.93 -4.44
CA GLN A 95 -13.34 16.09 -3.60
C GLN A 95 -12.76 15.68 -2.23
N TYR A 96 -11.90 16.55 -1.70
CA TYR A 96 -11.30 16.43 -0.36
C TYR A 96 -11.47 17.77 0.37
N ASP A 97 -11.71 17.72 1.68
CA ASP A 97 -11.91 18.87 2.56
C ASP A 97 -10.72 19.12 3.52
N LYS A 98 -9.72 18.23 3.48
CA LYS A 98 -8.55 18.27 4.36
C LYS A 98 -7.26 18.50 3.57
N PRO A 99 -6.27 19.19 4.15
CA PRO A 99 -4.95 19.34 3.53
C PRO A 99 -4.33 17.99 3.17
N TYR A 100 -3.74 17.92 1.99
CA TYR A 100 -3.08 16.70 1.54
C TYR A 100 -1.64 16.64 2.03
N ASN A 101 -1.40 15.87 3.09
CA ASN A 101 -0.07 15.65 3.67
C ASN A 101 0.12 14.18 4.09
N PRO A 102 0.13 13.23 3.13
CA PRO A 102 0.30 11.82 3.43
C PRO A 102 1.75 11.53 3.89
N GLY A 103 1.99 10.31 4.38
CA GLY A 103 3.36 9.77 4.34
C GLY A 103 3.71 9.35 2.91
N TYR A 104 4.97 9.04 2.66
CA TYR A 104 5.42 8.52 1.37
C TYR A 104 6.33 7.32 1.57
N GLN A 105 6.04 6.24 0.87
CA GLN A 105 6.96 5.14 0.65
C GLN A 105 7.63 5.39 -0.71
N VAL A 106 8.96 5.36 -0.73
CA VAL A 106 9.74 5.61 -1.94
C VAL A 106 10.65 4.42 -2.16
N ALA A 107 10.67 3.91 -3.39
CA ALA A 107 11.45 2.75 -3.74
C ALA A 107 12.09 2.91 -5.13
N TYR A 108 13.27 2.34 -5.27
CA TYR A 108 13.94 2.14 -6.55
C TYR A 108 14.23 0.66 -6.72
N GLY A 109 13.72 0.09 -7.81
CA GLY A 109 13.81 -1.33 -8.09
C GLY A 109 14.29 -1.63 -9.50
N ILE A 110 14.99 -2.74 -9.64
CA ILE A 110 15.42 -3.28 -10.94
C ILE A 110 15.08 -4.77 -11.01
N LEU A 111 14.60 -5.21 -12.18
CA LEU A 111 14.72 -6.61 -12.58
C LEU A 111 15.96 -6.72 -13.46
N ALA A 112 16.91 -7.55 -13.08
CA ALA A 112 18.21 -7.59 -13.74
C ALA A 112 18.73 -9.01 -13.94
N GLU A 113 19.49 -9.16 -15.02
CA GLU A 113 20.47 -10.24 -15.16
C GLU A 113 21.76 -9.80 -14.44
N VAL A 114 22.29 -10.68 -13.60
CA VAL A 114 23.51 -10.48 -12.81
C VAL A 114 24.51 -11.60 -13.09
N GLU A 115 25.77 -11.43 -12.71
CA GLU A 115 26.74 -12.54 -12.72
C GLU A 115 26.31 -13.67 -11.78
N GLU A 116 26.04 -13.31 -10.53
CA GLU A 116 25.51 -14.17 -9.46
C GLU A 116 24.93 -13.30 -8.34
N HIS A 117 24.18 -13.90 -7.41
CA HIS A 117 23.70 -13.24 -6.20
C HIS A 117 23.66 -14.20 -5.00
N PRO A 118 23.73 -13.70 -3.76
CA PRO A 118 23.79 -14.55 -2.57
C PRO A 118 22.44 -15.06 -2.05
N PHE A 119 21.31 -14.68 -2.69
CA PHE A 119 19.97 -14.99 -2.19
C PHE A 119 19.49 -16.41 -2.55
N ASP A 120 18.78 -17.04 -1.62
CA ASP A 120 18.11 -18.34 -1.80
C ASP A 120 16.97 -18.24 -2.81
N THR A 121 17.07 -18.96 -3.93
CA THR A 121 16.05 -18.93 -5.01
C THR A 121 14.69 -19.49 -4.61
N SER A 122 14.60 -20.24 -3.49
CA SER A 122 13.34 -20.79 -2.99
C SER A 122 12.55 -19.82 -2.11
N LYS A 123 13.18 -18.73 -1.67
CA LYS A 123 12.61 -17.75 -0.74
C LYS A 123 12.67 -16.33 -1.30
N MET A 124 11.70 -15.52 -0.89
CA MET A 124 11.71 -14.09 -1.14
C MET A 124 12.35 -13.38 0.06
N LEU A 125 13.31 -12.48 -0.17
CA LEU A 125 13.78 -11.57 0.87
C LEU A 125 12.75 -10.46 1.01
N PHE A 126 12.00 -10.49 2.11
CA PHE A 126 10.92 -9.56 2.39
C PHE A 126 11.42 -8.26 2.98
N MET A 127 12.37 -8.29 3.91
CA MET A 127 12.98 -7.04 4.40
C MET A 127 14.40 -7.30 4.84
N ASP A 128 15.37 -6.57 4.29
CA ASP A 128 16.74 -6.54 4.80
C ASP A 128 17.11 -5.16 5.35
N TRP A 129 17.08 -5.07 6.67
CA TRP A 129 17.38 -3.86 7.44
C TRP A 129 18.87 -3.72 7.79
N ARG A 130 19.75 -4.61 7.33
CA ARG A 130 21.20 -4.52 7.61
C ARG A 130 21.80 -3.27 6.95
N ASP A 131 22.74 -2.63 7.64
CA ASP A 131 23.41 -1.39 7.23
C ASP A 131 24.94 -1.51 7.20
N SER A 132 25.48 -2.72 7.35
CA SER A 132 26.92 -3.01 7.28
C SER A 132 27.57 -2.60 5.96
N HIS A 133 26.80 -2.63 4.86
CA HIS A 133 27.18 -2.09 3.55
C HIS A 133 27.52 -0.59 3.55
N LEU A 134 27.14 0.16 4.59
CA LEU A 134 27.40 1.59 4.74
C LEU A 134 28.60 1.90 5.64
N ASN A 135 29.30 0.91 6.20
CA ASN A 135 30.39 1.12 7.15
C ASN A 135 31.53 2.02 6.62
N ASN A 136 31.74 2.04 5.30
CA ASN A 136 32.79 2.84 4.66
C ASN A 136 32.29 4.23 4.19
N ASN A 137 31.01 4.55 4.39
CA ASN A 137 30.43 5.86 4.04
C ASN A 137 29.61 6.38 5.23
N MET A 138 30.29 7.09 6.14
CA MET A 138 29.71 7.58 7.39
C MET A 138 28.55 8.56 7.18
N GLU A 139 28.58 9.36 6.12
CA GLU A 139 27.50 10.29 5.80
C GLU A 139 26.22 9.55 5.39
N LEU A 140 26.35 8.59 4.46
CA LEU A 140 25.23 7.75 4.03
C LEU A 140 24.70 6.89 5.19
N LYS A 141 25.60 6.39 6.04
CA LYS A 141 25.24 5.64 7.24
C LYS A 141 24.43 6.49 8.24
N GLU A 142 24.83 7.73 8.47
CA GLU A 142 24.10 8.64 9.37
C GLU A 142 22.72 9.05 8.79
N ARG A 143 22.62 9.23 7.46
CA ARG A 143 21.32 9.39 6.78
C ARG A 143 20.42 8.18 6.96
N ASN A 144 20.96 6.97 6.72
CA ASN A 144 20.22 5.72 6.87
C ASN A 144 19.81 5.46 8.33
N ARG A 145 20.65 5.83 9.31
CA ARG A 145 20.31 5.72 10.73
C ARG A 145 19.05 6.51 11.05
N LYS A 146 18.91 7.73 10.53
CA LYS A 146 17.76 8.63 10.80
C LYS A 146 16.51 8.22 10.04
N ALA A 147 16.66 7.87 8.76
CA ALA A 147 15.56 7.48 7.89
C ALA A 147 15.96 6.23 7.11
N PRO A 148 15.72 5.03 7.67
CA PRO A 148 16.25 3.79 7.15
C PRO A 148 15.54 3.35 5.86
N THR A 149 16.30 2.65 5.03
CA THR A 149 15.78 1.86 3.91
C THR A 149 16.06 0.38 4.15
N PHE A 150 15.37 -0.46 3.41
CA PHE A 150 15.57 -1.90 3.41
C PHE A 150 15.50 -2.44 1.99
N LEU A 151 16.09 -3.61 1.76
CA LEU A 151 16.05 -4.28 0.47
C LEU A 151 14.94 -5.35 0.42
N TYR A 152 14.16 -5.35 -0.65
CA TYR A 152 13.46 -6.52 -1.17
C TYR A 152 14.34 -7.25 -2.19
N ALA A 153 14.38 -8.58 -2.15
CA ALA A 153 15.02 -9.38 -3.19
C ALA A 153 14.16 -10.58 -3.57
N MET A 154 13.91 -10.74 -4.87
CA MET A 154 13.04 -11.75 -5.45
C MET A 154 13.83 -12.51 -6.53
N PRO A 155 14.62 -13.53 -6.14
CA PRO A 155 15.44 -14.31 -7.06
C PRO A 155 14.58 -15.24 -7.93
N PHE A 156 14.75 -15.17 -9.26
CA PHE A 156 14.08 -16.04 -10.24
C PHE A 156 14.96 -17.24 -10.64
N SER A 157 16.27 -17.03 -10.67
CA SER A 157 17.32 -18.03 -10.93
C SER A 157 18.61 -17.53 -10.28
N SER A 158 19.72 -18.26 -10.38
CA SER A 158 21.02 -17.83 -9.83
C SER A 158 21.57 -16.53 -10.43
N ASN A 159 21.08 -16.13 -11.61
CA ASN A 159 21.57 -15.00 -12.38
C ASN A 159 20.46 -13.99 -12.78
N ARG A 160 19.22 -14.17 -12.32
CA ARG A 160 18.10 -13.27 -12.64
C ARG A 160 17.31 -12.96 -11.39
N ILE A 161 17.22 -11.68 -11.05
CA ILE A 161 16.68 -11.25 -9.75
C ILE A 161 16.01 -9.88 -9.85
N PHE A 162 14.90 -9.71 -9.12
CA PHE A 162 14.37 -8.38 -8.83
C PHE A 162 14.88 -7.90 -7.48
N LEU A 163 15.38 -6.67 -7.42
CA LEU A 163 15.97 -6.02 -6.26
C LEU A 163 15.30 -4.66 -6.10
N GLU A 164 14.87 -4.30 -4.90
CA GLU A 164 14.24 -2.99 -4.65
C GLU A 164 14.67 -2.44 -3.29
N GLU A 165 15.37 -1.30 -3.29
CA GLU A 165 15.67 -0.56 -2.07
C GLU A 165 14.51 0.38 -1.75
N THR A 166 13.97 0.27 -0.54
CA THR A 166 12.69 0.89 -0.17
C THR A 166 12.78 1.63 1.15
N SER A 167 12.31 2.87 1.17
CA SER A 167 12.01 3.61 2.40
C SER A 167 10.59 3.30 2.85
N LEU A 168 10.41 2.70 4.03
CA LEU A 168 9.11 2.21 4.51
C LEU A 168 8.03 3.30 4.51
N VAL A 169 8.29 4.41 5.20
CA VAL A 169 7.44 5.60 5.20
C VAL A 169 8.23 6.80 5.71
N ALA A 170 8.12 7.93 5.01
CA ALA A 170 8.72 9.21 5.40
C ALA A 170 7.79 10.39 5.08
N ARG A 171 7.97 11.51 5.77
CA ARG A 171 7.23 12.75 5.52
C ARG A 171 8.15 13.97 5.71
N PRO A 172 8.59 14.66 4.63
CA PRO A 172 8.39 14.32 3.22
C PRO A 172 9.07 12.99 2.84
N GLY A 173 8.70 12.43 1.68
CA GLY A 173 9.36 11.23 1.14
C GLY A 173 10.85 11.44 0.90
N LEU A 174 11.63 10.36 1.00
CA LEU A 174 13.07 10.39 0.65
C LEU A 174 13.24 10.73 -0.83
N ARG A 175 14.35 11.38 -1.14
CA ARG A 175 14.69 11.68 -2.53
C ARG A 175 15.13 10.39 -3.24
N MET A 176 14.79 10.27 -4.51
CA MET A 176 15.08 9.06 -5.30
C MET A 176 16.59 8.79 -5.42
N ASP A 177 17.40 9.85 -5.53
CA ASP A 177 18.86 9.75 -5.60
C ASP A 177 19.48 9.16 -4.32
N ASP A 178 18.94 9.49 -3.13
CA ASP A 178 19.36 8.88 -1.86
C ASP A 178 19.06 7.36 -1.84
N ILE A 179 17.89 6.94 -2.34
CA ILE A 179 17.54 5.51 -2.42
C ILE A 179 18.48 4.78 -3.39
N GLN A 180 18.74 5.36 -4.56
CA GLN A 180 19.63 4.79 -5.57
C GLN A 180 21.07 4.67 -5.05
N GLU A 181 21.58 5.69 -4.36
CA GLU A 181 22.92 5.67 -3.75
C GLU A 181 23.07 4.52 -2.75
N ARG A 182 22.06 4.31 -1.89
CA ARG A 182 22.04 3.19 -0.92
C ARG A 182 21.98 1.84 -1.62
N MET A 183 21.16 1.71 -2.66
CA MET A 183 21.08 0.48 -3.45
C MET A 183 22.45 0.16 -4.06
N VAL A 184 23.13 1.13 -4.68
CA VAL A 184 24.47 0.92 -5.26
C VAL A 184 25.47 0.47 -4.20
N ALA A 185 25.51 1.12 -3.03
CA ALA A 185 26.38 0.71 -1.93
C ALA A 185 26.10 -0.73 -1.48
N ARG A 186 24.82 -1.11 -1.39
CA ARG A 186 24.41 -2.47 -1.01
C ARG A 186 24.80 -3.50 -2.06
N LEU A 187 24.52 -3.27 -3.34
CA LEU A 187 24.86 -4.20 -4.42
C LEU A 187 26.38 -4.41 -4.51
N SER A 188 27.15 -3.34 -4.39
CA SER A 188 28.62 -3.43 -4.35
C SER A 188 29.10 -4.24 -3.15
N HIS A 189 28.50 -4.05 -1.98
CA HIS A 189 28.86 -4.80 -0.77
C HIS A 189 28.52 -6.29 -0.89
N LEU A 190 27.41 -6.63 -1.54
CA LEU A 190 26.98 -8.01 -1.79
C LEU A 190 27.71 -8.66 -2.98
N GLY A 191 28.59 -7.94 -3.69
CA GLY A 191 29.30 -8.43 -4.87
C GLY A 191 28.41 -8.64 -6.10
N ILE A 192 27.20 -8.08 -6.11
CA ILE A 192 26.23 -8.25 -7.21
C ILE A 192 26.65 -7.37 -8.38
N LYS A 193 27.10 -7.99 -9.47
CA LYS A 193 27.43 -7.31 -10.72
C LYS A 193 26.29 -7.43 -11.72
N VAL A 194 25.65 -6.31 -12.03
CA VAL A 194 24.56 -6.23 -13.00
C VAL A 194 25.12 -6.28 -14.43
N LYS A 195 24.63 -7.22 -15.23
CA LYS A 195 24.96 -7.34 -16.66
C LYS A 195 23.99 -6.54 -17.52
N SER A 196 22.70 -6.64 -17.23
CA SER A 196 21.64 -5.91 -17.92
C SER A 196 20.43 -5.71 -17.04
N ILE A 197 19.74 -4.59 -17.24
CA ILE A 197 18.48 -4.25 -16.56
C ILE A 197 17.33 -4.52 -17.54
N GLU A 198 16.40 -5.40 -17.15
CA GLU A 198 15.18 -5.73 -17.89
C GLU A 198 14.04 -4.77 -17.56
N GLU A 199 13.93 -4.38 -16.29
CA GLU A 199 12.94 -3.43 -15.80
C GLU A 199 13.59 -2.45 -14.83
N ASP A 200 13.23 -1.17 -14.96
CA ASP A 200 13.67 -0.06 -14.12
C ASP A 200 12.41 0.59 -13.50
N GLU A 201 12.26 0.47 -12.17
CA GLU A 201 11.07 0.87 -11.43
C GLU A 201 11.37 2.00 -10.44
N HIS A 202 10.69 3.13 -10.66
CA HIS A 202 10.66 4.26 -9.73
C HIS A 202 9.28 4.34 -9.07
N CYS A 203 9.25 4.17 -7.76
CA CYS A 203 8.00 4.08 -7.01
C CYS A 203 7.90 5.20 -5.98
N VAL A 204 6.79 5.93 -6.00
CA VAL A 204 6.40 6.89 -4.96
C VAL A 204 4.94 6.63 -4.60
N ILE A 205 4.71 6.04 -3.44
CA ILE A 205 3.39 5.66 -2.96
C ILE A 205 2.98 6.64 -1.86
N PRO A 206 1.93 7.44 -2.06
CA PRO A 206 1.29 8.18 -0.98
C PRO A 206 0.68 7.20 0.04
N MET A 207 1.26 7.18 1.22
CA MET A 207 0.88 6.34 2.34
C MET A 207 -0.21 7.05 3.15
N GLY A 208 -1.42 6.51 3.10
CA GLY A 208 -2.56 7.12 3.78
C GLY A 208 -3.00 8.43 3.14
N GLY A 209 -3.11 9.50 3.94
CA GLY A 209 -3.70 10.78 3.55
C GLY A 209 -5.17 10.92 4.00
N PRO A 210 -5.82 12.07 3.75
CA PRO A 210 -7.23 12.24 4.10
C PRO A 210 -8.10 11.31 3.25
N LEU A 211 -9.18 10.81 3.84
CA LEU A 211 -10.28 10.26 3.05
C LEU A 211 -10.90 11.39 2.20
N PRO A 212 -11.46 11.08 1.01
CA PRO A 212 -12.29 12.03 0.31
C PRO A 212 -13.50 12.42 1.16
N VAL A 213 -14.19 13.50 0.77
CA VAL A 213 -15.48 13.85 1.38
C VAL A 213 -16.45 12.71 1.12
N ILE A 214 -17.04 12.15 2.19
CA ILE A 214 -17.97 11.03 2.10
C ILE A 214 -19.27 11.43 2.81
N PRO A 215 -20.44 11.32 2.15
CA PRO A 215 -20.65 10.95 0.75
C PRO A 215 -20.42 12.10 -0.24
N GLN A 216 -20.24 11.78 -1.52
CA GLN A 216 -20.25 12.74 -2.64
C GLN A 216 -20.70 12.07 -3.95
N ARG A 217 -21.03 12.84 -5.00
CA ARG A 217 -21.59 12.31 -6.27
C ARG A 217 -20.64 11.44 -7.09
N VAL A 218 -19.34 11.71 -7.06
CA VAL A 218 -18.34 10.82 -7.68
C VAL A 218 -17.89 9.80 -6.65
N VAL A 219 -17.98 8.51 -6.97
CA VAL A 219 -17.51 7.44 -6.08
C VAL A 219 -16.08 7.10 -6.43
N GLY A 220 -15.16 7.24 -5.48
CA GLY A 220 -13.78 6.83 -5.68
C GLY A 220 -13.61 5.32 -5.54
N ILE A 221 -12.61 4.75 -6.22
CA ILE A 221 -12.11 3.40 -5.96
C ILE A 221 -10.58 3.36 -6.04
N GLY A 222 -9.95 2.54 -5.19
CA GLY A 222 -8.49 2.46 -5.12
C GLY A 222 -7.85 3.69 -4.46
N GLY A 223 -6.79 4.23 -5.07
CA GLY A 223 -5.97 5.29 -4.48
C GLY A 223 -6.76 6.56 -4.15
N THR A 224 -7.65 6.98 -5.05
CA THR A 224 -8.47 8.19 -4.89
C THR A 224 -9.51 8.02 -3.77
N ALA A 225 -9.93 6.79 -3.48
CA ALA A 225 -10.79 6.48 -2.34
C ALA A 225 -10.03 6.34 -1.02
N GLY A 226 -8.71 6.57 -0.98
CA GLY A 226 -7.91 6.43 0.24
C GLY A 226 -7.75 4.98 0.71
N MET A 227 -7.80 4.00 -0.22
CA MET A 227 -7.73 2.57 0.09
C MET A 227 -6.32 2.05 0.37
N VAL A 228 -5.27 2.83 0.03
CA VAL A 228 -3.88 2.46 0.35
C VAL A 228 -3.73 2.27 1.84
N HIS A 229 -3.12 1.15 2.23
CA HIS A 229 -2.81 0.86 3.63
C HIS A 229 -1.78 1.87 4.16
N PRO A 230 -2.13 2.73 5.14
CA PRO A 230 -1.24 3.78 5.62
C PRO A 230 0.13 3.32 6.11
N SER A 231 0.24 2.13 6.72
CA SER A 231 1.51 1.62 7.25
C SER A 231 2.34 0.75 6.29
N THR A 232 1.79 0.27 5.17
CA THR A 232 2.46 -0.73 4.30
C THR A 232 2.46 -0.38 2.81
N GLY A 233 1.55 0.49 2.36
CA GLY A 233 1.41 0.85 0.95
C GLY A 233 0.56 -0.13 0.15
N TYR A 234 0.12 -1.24 0.76
CA TYR A 234 -0.64 -2.27 0.07
C TYR A 234 -2.05 -1.80 -0.27
N MET A 235 -2.49 -2.10 -1.50
CA MET A 235 -3.79 -1.68 -2.01
C MET A 235 -4.44 -2.70 -2.93
N VAL A 236 -3.67 -3.37 -3.80
CA VAL A 236 -4.22 -4.21 -4.89
C VAL A 236 -5.25 -5.23 -4.41
N ALA A 237 -4.88 -6.07 -3.44
CA ALA A 237 -5.78 -7.10 -2.91
C ALA A 237 -7.04 -6.49 -2.27
N ARG A 238 -6.89 -5.39 -1.53
CA ARG A 238 -7.99 -4.67 -0.89
C ARG A 238 -8.97 -4.08 -1.92
N THR A 239 -8.45 -3.49 -2.99
CA THR A 239 -9.26 -2.94 -4.07
C THR A 239 -10.00 -4.04 -4.83
N LEU A 240 -9.35 -5.17 -5.11
CA LEU A 240 -10.00 -6.33 -5.72
C LEU A 240 -11.11 -6.91 -4.82
N ALA A 241 -10.91 -6.92 -3.50
CA ALA A 241 -11.93 -7.37 -2.55
C ALA A 241 -13.12 -6.40 -2.43
N ALA A 242 -12.90 -5.09 -2.60
CA ALA A 242 -13.97 -4.09 -2.55
C ALA A 242 -14.77 -3.97 -3.85
N ALA A 243 -14.19 -4.31 -5.00
CA ALA A 243 -14.86 -4.24 -6.29
C ALA A 243 -16.25 -4.94 -6.34
N PRO A 244 -16.43 -6.18 -5.84
CA PRO A 244 -17.76 -6.81 -5.81
C PRO A 244 -18.74 -6.12 -4.84
N VAL A 245 -18.25 -5.55 -3.73
CA VAL A 245 -19.10 -4.79 -2.79
C VAL A 245 -19.67 -3.56 -3.48
N VAL A 246 -18.80 -2.78 -4.15
CA VAL A 246 -19.21 -1.60 -4.93
C VAL A 246 -20.18 -1.97 -6.04
N ALA A 247 -19.89 -3.03 -6.81
CA ALA A 247 -20.75 -3.49 -7.89
C ALA A 247 -22.14 -3.91 -7.38
N ASN A 248 -22.21 -4.66 -6.28
CA ASN A 248 -23.47 -5.10 -5.69
C ASN A 248 -24.30 -3.92 -5.17
N ALA A 249 -23.68 -2.94 -4.52
CA ALA A 249 -24.36 -1.72 -4.06
C ALA A 249 -25.00 -0.95 -5.23
N ILE A 250 -24.27 -0.84 -6.36
CA ILE A 250 -24.78 -0.21 -7.58
C ILE A 250 -25.97 -1.00 -8.14
N ILE A 251 -25.84 -2.33 -8.26
CA ILE A 251 -26.90 -3.21 -8.80
C ILE A 251 -28.16 -3.13 -7.95
N GLN A 252 -28.03 -3.21 -6.63
CA GLN A 252 -29.17 -3.16 -5.70
C GLN A 252 -29.93 -1.84 -5.81
N TYR A 253 -29.21 -0.71 -5.91
CA TYR A 253 -29.86 0.58 -6.06
C TYR A 253 -30.56 0.72 -7.42
N LEU A 254 -29.86 0.38 -8.52
CA LEU A 254 -30.41 0.48 -9.88
C LEU A 254 -31.57 -0.50 -10.15
N GLY A 255 -31.68 -1.57 -9.36
CA GLY A 255 -32.77 -2.53 -9.44
C GLY A 255 -34.00 -2.19 -8.59
N SER A 256 -34.00 -1.06 -7.87
CA SER A 256 -35.12 -0.65 -7.02
C SER A 256 -36.07 0.31 -7.75
N ASP A 257 -37.38 0.17 -7.53
CA ASP A 257 -38.43 1.03 -8.14
C ASP A 257 -38.48 2.46 -7.56
N LYS A 258 -37.41 2.91 -6.89
CA LYS A 258 -37.34 4.25 -6.28
C LYS A 258 -37.04 5.31 -7.35
N ASP A 259 -37.41 6.56 -7.08
CA ASP A 259 -36.91 7.69 -7.86
C ASP A 259 -35.37 7.70 -7.76
N HIS A 260 -34.71 7.60 -8.90
CA HIS A 260 -33.27 7.35 -8.98
C HIS A 260 -32.47 8.65 -8.76
N LEU A 261 -32.50 9.17 -7.53
CA LEU A 261 -31.69 10.31 -7.12
C LEU A 261 -30.23 9.86 -7.04
N GLY A 262 -29.39 10.39 -7.93
CA GLY A 262 -28.02 9.90 -8.02
C GLY A 262 -27.17 10.21 -6.77
N ASN A 263 -27.54 11.23 -5.99
CA ASN A 263 -26.95 11.49 -4.67
C ASN A 263 -27.11 10.29 -3.74
N GLU A 264 -28.31 9.71 -3.66
CA GLU A 264 -28.59 8.57 -2.79
C GLU A 264 -27.87 7.31 -3.25
N LEU A 265 -27.83 7.06 -4.56
CA LEU A 265 -27.03 5.97 -5.14
C LEU A 265 -25.57 6.09 -4.68
N SER A 266 -24.97 7.25 -4.91
CA SER A 266 -23.55 7.48 -4.62
C SER A 266 -23.28 7.37 -3.12
N ALA A 267 -24.18 7.90 -2.28
CA ALA A 267 -24.10 7.79 -0.83
C ALA A 267 -24.19 6.33 -0.35
N SER A 268 -25.09 5.52 -0.92
CA SER A 268 -25.20 4.09 -0.61
C SER A 268 -23.92 3.34 -0.96
N VAL A 269 -23.37 3.59 -2.15
CA VAL A 269 -22.11 2.95 -2.58
C VAL A 269 -20.94 3.37 -1.69
N TRP A 270 -20.87 4.65 -1.31
CA TRP A 270 -19.86 5.14 -0.36
C TRP A 270 -19.99 4.50 1.01
N LYS A 271 -21.21 4.33 1.51
CA LYS A 271 -21.51 3.68 2.79
C LYS A 271 -21.01 2.23 2.81
N ASP A 272 -21.20 1.49 1.72
CA ASP A 272 -20.75 0.10 1.62
C ASP A 272 -19.24 -0.02 1.39
N LEU A 273 -18.63 0.95 0.71
CA LEU A 273 -17.18 0.99 0.50
C LEU A 273 -16.42 1.39 1.79
N TRP A 274 -16.93 2.38 2.51
CA TRP A 274 -16.36 2.91 3.76
C TRP A 274 -17.37 2.87 4.91
N PRO A 275 -17.81 1.68 5.34
CA PRO A 275 -18.60 1.55 6.55
C PRO A 275 -17.76 1.96 7.75
N ILE A 276 -18.42 2.31 8.86
CA ILE A 276 -17.78 2.84 10.06
C ILE A 276 -16.64 1.94 10.57
N GLU A 277 -16.81 0.61 10.50
CA GLU A 277 -15.78 -0.35 10.93
C GLU A 277 -14.51 -0.22 10.08
N ARG A 278 -14.64 0.04 8.78
CA ARG A 278 -13.51 0.22 7.86
C ARG A 278 -12.84 1.58 8.00
N ARG A 279 -13.60 2.63 8.32
CA ARG A 279 -13.04 3.96 8.62
C ARG A 279 -12.25 3.90 9.93
N ARG A 280 -12.82 3.32 10.98
CA ARG A 280 -12.15 3.09 12.27
C ARG A 280 -10.91 2.19 12.15
N GLN A 281 -11.01 1.12 11.37
CA GLN A 281 -9.86 0.27 11.02
C GLN A 281 -8.72 1.10 10.38
N ARG A 282 -9.08 1.99 9.44
CA ARG A 282 -8.11 2.86 8.76
C ARG A 282 -7.47 3.86 9.72
N GLU A 283 -8.21 4.41 10.68
CA GLU A 283 -7.64 5.30 11.70
C GLU A 283 -6.54 4.61 12.51
N PHE A 284 -6.71 3.32 12.85
CA PHE A 284 -5.65 2.53 13.49
C PHE A 284 -4.41 2.37 12.60
N PHE A 285 -4.58 2.15 11.30
CA PHE A 285 -3.44 2.10 10.38
C PHE A 285 -2.73 3.46 10.25
N CYS A 286 -3.48 4.57 10.29
CA CYS A 286 -2.90 5.92 10.32
C CYS A 286 -2.08 6.13 11.60
N PHE A 287 -2.60 5.70 12.75
CA PHE A 287 -1.86 5.66 14.01
C PHE A 287 -0.55 4.85 13.88
N GLY A 288 -0.60 3.65 13.31
CA GLY A 288 0.59 2.82 13.08
C GLY A 288 1.62 3.52 12.18
N MET A 289 1.16 4.17 11.11
CA MET A 289 2.02 4.97 10.23
C MET A 289 2.68 6.14 10.97
N ASP A 290 1.95 6.86 11.81
CA ASP A 290 2.47 7.99 12.58
C ASP A 290 3.52 7.58 13.63
N ILE A 291 3.47 6.34 14.11
CA ILE A 291 4.56 5.75 14.92
C ILE A 291 5.77 5.46 14.03
N LEU A 292 5.58 4.76 12.90
CA LEU A 292 6.65 4.36 11.99
C LEU A 292 7.45 5.58 11.48
N LEU A 293 6.77 6.70 11.22
CA LEU A 293 7.39 7.97 10.82
C LEU A 293 8.41 8.54 11.84
N LYS A 294 8.38 8.07 13.09
CA LYS A 294 9.25 8.55 14.18
C LYS A 294 10.35 7.56 14.55
N LEU A 295 10.43 6.40 13.89
CA LEU A 295 11.40 5.37 14.21
C LEU A 295 12.70 5.62 13.43
N ASP A 296 13.83 5.56 14.14
CA ASP A 296 15.14 5.47 13.51
C ASP A 296 15.44 4.00 13.15
N LEU A 297 16.60 3.72 12.57
CA LEU A 297 16.96 2.34 12.20
C LEU A 297 16.90 1.37 13.38
N SER A 298 17.45 1.75 14.53
CA SER A 298 17.51 0.89 15.72
C SER A 298 16.11 0.54 16.24
N ALA A 299 15.22 1.54 16.32
CA ALA A 299 13.84 1.35 16.73
C ALA A 299 13.04 0.56 15.68
N THR A 300 13.29 0.79 14.39
CA THR A 300 12.65 0.06 13.28
C THR A 300 12.99 -1.43 13.34
N ARG A 301 14.26 -1.77 13.55
CA ARG A 301 14.72 -3.16 13.73
C ARG A 301 14.00 -3.85 14.87
N ARG A 302 13.96 -3.23 16.05
CA ARG A 302 13.24 -3.79 17.20
C ARG A 302 11.74 -3.91 16.97
N PHE A 303 11.14 -2.97 16.25
CA PHE A 303 9.72 -3.02 15.89
C PHE A 303 9.43 -4.23 15.02
N PHE A 304 10.17 -4.43 13.94
CA PHE A 304 9.93 -5.55 13.02
C PHE A 304 10.32 -6.91 13.61
N ASP A 305 11.34 -6.94 14.47
CA ASP A 305 11.66 -8.10 15.27
C ASP A 305 10.46 -8.59 16.08
N ALA A 306 9.83 -7.69 16.85
CA ALA A 306 8.62 -8.02 17.62
C ALA A 306 7.39 -8.28 16.73
N PHE A 307 7.24 -7.53 15.63
CA PHE A 307 6.11 -7.67 14.70
C PHE A 307 6.06 -9.05 14.04
N PHE A 308 7.22 -9.59 13.65
CA PHE A 308 7.30 -10.91 13.03
C PHE A 308 7.34 -12.07 14.03
N ASP A 309 7.44 -11.80 15.34
CA ASP A 309 7.24 -12.80 16.41
C ASP A 309 5.77 -12.97 16.80
N LEU A 310 4.88 -12.11 16.30
CA LEU A 310 3.44 -12.25 16.51
C LEU A 310 2.90 -13.52 15.87
N GLU A 311 1.80 -14.04 16.42
CA GLU A 311 1.08 -15.14 15.78
C GLU A 311 0.72 -14.78 14.32
N PRO A 312 0.81 -15.74 13.38
CA PRO A 312 0.56 -15.49 11.97
C PRO A 312 -0.76 -14.76 11.68
N HIS A 313 -1.83 -15.07 12.43
CA HIS A 313 -3.13 -14.38 12.31
C HIS A 313 -2.99 -12.85 12.34
N TYR A 314 -2.22 -12.34 13.29
CA TYR A 314 -2.10 -10.92 13.58
C TYR A 314 -1.34 -10.16 12.49
N TRP A 315 -0.10 -10.56 12.20
CA TRP A 315 0.69 -9.84 11.21
C TRP A 315 0.17 -10.08 9.78
N HIS A 316 -0.31 -11.29 9.44
CA HIS A 316 -0.99 -11.53 8.17
C HIS A 316 -2.22 -10.63 8.02
N GLY A 317 -3.05 -10.57 9.07
CA GLY A 317 -4.28 -9.81 9.08
C GLY A 317 -4.04 -8.31 8.99
N PHE A 318 -3.01 -7.80 9.68
CA PHE A 318 -2.60 -6.40 9.61
C PHE A 318 -2.18 -6.05 8.18
N LEU A 319 -1.20 -6.76 7.61
CA LEU A 319 -0.69 -6.48 6.25
C LEU A 319 -1.79 -6.56 5.17
N SER A 320 -2.80 -7.41 5.36
CA SER A 320 -3.89 -7.61 4.40
C SER A 320 -5.17 -6.81 4.70
N SER A 321 -5.17 -5.93 5.70
CA SER A 321 -6.34 -5.18 6.16
C SER A 321 -7.55 -6.06 6.52
N ARG A 322 -7.32 -7.26 7.05
CA ARG A 322 -8.38 -8.18 7.50
C ARG A 322 -8.80 -7.97 8.95
N LEU A 323 -7.88 -7.53 9.83
CA LEU A 323 -8.20 -7.31 11.24
C LEU A 323 -9.08 -6.08 11.44
N LEU A 324 -10.21 -6.22 12.13
CA LEU A 324 -11.04 -5.07 12.53
C LEU A 324 -10.56 -4.48 13.87
N LEU A 325 -11.17 -3.36 14.28
CA LEU A 325 -10.67 -2.58 15.43
C LEU A 325 -10.45 -3.41 16.72
N PRO A 326 -11.34 -4.33 17.15
CA PRO A 326 -11.07 -5.15 18.34
C PRO A 326 -9.81 -6.01 18.19
N GLU A 327 -9.65 -6.66 17.04
CA GLU A 327 -8.46 -7.48 16.73
C GLU A 327 -7.21 -6.62 16.58
N LEU A 328 -7.33 -5.39 16.07
CA LEU A 328 -6.23 -4.42 15.98
C LEU A 328 -5.77 -3.95 17.36
N MET A 329 -6.69 -3.82 18.33
CA MET A 329 -6.33 -3.55 19.72
C MET A 329 -5.54 -4.72 20.32
N PHE A 330 -5.99 -5.97 20.10
CA PHE A 330 -5.24 -7.16 20.52
C PHE A 330 -3.89 -7.27 19.80
N PHE A 331 -3.82 -6.97 18.51
CA PHE A 331 -2.57 -6.86 17.76
C PHE A 331 -1.63 -5.84 18.42
N GLY A 332 -2.12 -4.64 18.76
CA GLY A 332 -1.33 -3.60 19.40
C GLY A 332 -0.82 -4.01 20.79
N LEU A 333 -1.66 -4.66 21.60
CA LEU A 333 -1.28 -5.20 22.91
C LEU A 333 -0.26 -6.34 22.79
N SER A 334 -0.44 -7.23 21.82
CA SER A 334 0.48 -8.34 21.56
C SER A 334 1.83 -7.83 21.07
N LEU A 335 1.83 -6.85 20.17
CA LEU A 335 3.05 -6.18 19.74
C LEU A 335 3.76 -5.51 20.90
N PHE A 336 3.02 -4.83 21.79
CA PHE A 336 3.58 -4.22 22.98
C PHE A 336 4.13 -5.25 23.97
N SER A 337 3.49 -6.41 24.13
CA SER A 337 3.97 -7.48 25.01
C SER A 337 5.22 -8.19 24.47
N HIS A 338 5.38 -8.30 23.15
CA HIS A 338 6.58 -8.88 22.53
C HIS A 338 7.72 -7.86 22.38
N ALA A 339 7.41 -6.56 22.42
CA ALA A 339 8.40 -5.50 22.32
C ALA A 339 9.38 -5.50 23.52
N SER A 340 10.65 -5.21 23.25
CA SER A 340 11.65 -4.96 24.30
C SER A 340 11.26 -3.78 25.20
N ASN A 341 11.80 -3.68 26.42
CA ASN A 341 11.50 -2.54 27.32
C ASN A 341 11.80 -1.18 26.68
N THR A 342 12.90 -1.08 25.93
CA THR A 342 13.25 0.11 25.16
C THR A 342 12.19 0.41 24.10
N SER A 343 11.77 -0.60 23.33
CA SER A 343 10.72 -0.46 22.32
C SER A 343 9.38 -0.07 22.92
N ARG A 344 9.01 -0.60 24.09
CA ARG A 344 7.78 -0.22 24.81
C ARG A 344 7.80 1.26 25.18
N LEU A 345 8.91 1.74 25.75
CA LEU A 345 9.08 3.15 26.07
C LEU A 345 9.01 4.03 24.81
N GLU A 346 9.61 3.60 23.70
CA GLU A 346 9.53 4.30 22.42
C GLU A 346 8.12 4.33 21.85
N ILE A 347 7.39 3.21 21.87
CA ILE A 347 5.99 3.14 21.43
C ILE A 347 5.13 4.06 22.30
N MET A 348 5.34 4.10 23.62
CA MET A 348 4.60 5.00 24.51
C MET A 348 4.94 6.46 24.23
N THR A 349 6.21 6.82 24.19
CA THR A 349 6.66 8.22 24.00
C THR A 349 6.29 8.75 22.61
N LYS A 350 6.53 7.97 21.56
CA LYS A 350 6.25 8.36 20.16
C LYS A 350 4.78 8.19 19.79
N GLY A 351 4.08 7.26 20.44
CA GLY A 351 2.70 6.87 20.16
C GLY A 351 1.63 7.60 20.96
N THR A 352 1.94 8.23 22.10
CA THR A 352 0.91 8.93 22.92
C THR A 352 0.12 9.97 22.13
N VAL A 353 0.79 10.90 21.44
CA VAL A 353 0.09 11.93 20.64
C VAL A 353 -0.71 11.31 19.49
N PRO A 354 -0.15 10.43 18.64
CA PRO A 354 -0.92 9.70 17.64
C PRO A 354 -2.12 8.92 18.21
N LEU A 355 -1.98 8.31 19.39
CA LEU A 355 -3.06 7.57 20.05
C LEU A 355 -4.21 8.49 20.46
N VAL A 356 -3.90 9.65 21.05
CA VAL A 356 -4.90 10.67 21.38
C VAL A 356 -5.60 11.17 20.12
N THR A 357 -4.86 11.42 19.04
CA THR A 357 -5.44 11.80 17.74
C THR A 357 -6.40 10.73 17.22
N MET A 358 -5.98 9.45 17.23
CA MET A 358 -6.82 8.34 16.81
C MET A 358 -8.10 8.26 17.64
N ILE A 359 -8.00 8.29 18.98
CA ILE A 359 -9.17 8.25 19.88
C ILE A 359 -10.13 9.41 19.58
N ASN A 360 -9.61 10.63 19.42
CA ASN A 360 -10.43 11.79 19.08
C ASN A 360 -11.14 11.64 17.73
N ASN A 361 -10.48 11.05 16.73
CA ASN A 361 -11.12 10.78 15.43
C ASN A 361 -12.20 9.70 15.55
N LEU A 362 -11.95 8.63 16.31
CA LEU A 362 -12.92 7.57 16.57
C LEU A 362 -14.18 8.09 17.29
N LEU A 363 -14.02 9.05 18.21
CA LEU A 363 -15.13 9.70 18.92
C LEU A 363 -15.96 10.62 18.02
N LYS A 364 -15.35 11.22 16.98
CA LYS A 364 -16.03 12.07 16.00
C LYS A 364 -16.73 11.27 14.90
N ASP A 365 -16.28 10.04 14.64
CA ASP A 365 -16.85 9.14 13.64
C ASP A 365 -18.04 8.39 14.25
N THR A 366 -19.20 9.07 14.26
CA THR A 366 -20.43 8.60 14.93
C THR A 366 -21.40 7.83 14.03
N GLU A 367 -21.30 7.97 12.70
CA GLU A 367 -22.20 7.30 11.72
C GLU A 367 -21.46 6.91 10.43
#